data_AF-A0A7G7SYL7-F1
#
_entry.id   AF-A0A7G7SYL7-F1
#
_cell.length_a   1.000
_cell.length_b   1.000
_cell.length_c   1.000
_cell.angle_alpha   90.00
_cell.angle_beta   90.00
_cell.angle_gamma   90.00
#
_symmetry.space_group_name_H-M   'P 1'
#
loop_
_entity.id
_entity.type
_entity.pdbx_description
1 polymer ?
#
loop_
_entity_poly.entity_id
_entity_poly.type
_entity_poly.pdbx_seq_one_letter_code
_entity_poly.pdbx_strand_id
1 'polypeptide(L)'
;MTEVRNLQQLAEAKAKLHEEIRKLEEQEKQAREGETSAAHANVLSLLEQFAEFFSAKQRNEIAAYVTSAAPKAASAKSAGGRSEVKPKYQLPHTGETWSGRGRTPKAFAAWEGTAAYNEWKARHPDLKFPLVKY
;
A
#
# COMPACT_ATOMS: atom_id res chain seq x y z
N MET A 1 59.41 17.05 -15.46
CA MET A 1 58.58 17.68 -16.52
C MET A 1 57.54 16.72 -17.11
N THR A 2 57.85 15.42 -17.22
CA THR A 2 56.97 14.38 -17.78
C THR A 2 55.74 14.05 -16.91
N GLU A 3 55.89 14.02 -15.59
CA GLU A 3 54.80 13.71 -14.65
C GLU A 3 53.67 14.75 -14.66
N VAL A 4 54.04 16.03 -14.73
CA VAL A 4 53.08 17.15 -14.81
C VAL A 4 52.26 17.06 -16.09
N ARG A 5 52.90 16.70 -17.22
CA ARG A 5 52.21 16.50 -18.51
C ARG A 5 51.21 15.33 -18.46
N ASN A 6 51.55 14.24 -17.77
CA ASN A 6 50.66 13.09 -17.60
C ASN A 6 49.43 13.43 -16.73
N LEU A 7 49.63 14.20 -15.65
CA LEU A 7 48.53 14.69 -14.81
C LEU A 7 47.59 15.63 -15.57
N GLN A 8 48.12 16.50 -16.43
CA GLN A 8 47.32 17.36 -17.30
C GLN A 8 46.50 16.55 -18.32
N GLN A 9 47.10 15.55 -18.96
CA GLN A 9 46.38 14.65 -19.87
C GLN A 9 45.25 13.88 -19.16
N LEU A 10 45.48 13.43 -17.92
CA LEU A 10 44.45 12.78 -17.13
C LEU A 10 43.32 13.74 -16.74
N ALA A 11 43.64 14.99 -16.40
CA ALA A 11 42.65 16.01 -16.10
C ALA A 11 41.79 16.36 -17.32
N GLU A 12 42.40 16.51 -18.50
CA GLU A 12 41.69 16.74 -19.76
C GLU A 12 40.80 15.55 -20.14
N ALA A 13 41.28 14.32 -19.95
CA ALA A 13 40.49 13.11 -20.19
C ALA A 13 39.27 13.05 -19.25
N LYS A 14 39.44 13.38 -17.96
CA LYS A 14 38.33 13.48 -17.00
C LYS A 14 37.34 14.56 -17.40
N ALA A 15 37.80 15.74 -17.81
CA ALA A 15 36.93 16.83 -18.26
C ALA A 15 36.06 16.39 -19.45
N LYS A 16 36.65 15.74 -20.45
CA LYS A 16 35.93 15.19 -21.61
C LYS A 16 34.88 14.15 -21.20
N LEU A 17 35.22 13.23 -20.30
CA LEU A 17 34.27 12.23 -19.80
C LEU A 17 33.10 12.88 -19.05
N HIS A 18 33.34 13.93 -18.27
CA HIS A 18 32.26 14.65 -17.59
C HIS A 18 31.33 15.37 -18.56
N GLU A 19 31.86 15.98 -19.62
CA GLU A 19 31.03 16.57 -20.68
C GLU A 19 30.18 15.52 -21.40
N GLU A 20 30.77 14.35 -21.68
CA GLU A 20 30.07 13.25 -22.33
C GLU A 20 28.96 12.66 -21.44
N ILE A 21 29.22 12.51 -20.13
CA ILE A 21 28.18 12.13 -19.14
C ILE A 21 27.03 13.13 -19.16
N ARG A 22 27.31 14.43 -19.09
CA ARG A 22 26.25 15.46 -19.11
C ARG A 22 25.43 15.40 -20.39
N LYS A 23 26.08 15.17 -21.52
CA LYS A 23 25.39 15.05 -22.82
C LYS A 23 24.50 13.82 -22.85
N LEU A 24 24.97 12.69 -22.33
CA LEU A 24 24.19 11.45 -22.24
C LEU A 24 23.00 11.61 -21.28
N GLU A 25 23.18 12.25 -20.13
CA GLU A 25 22.11 12.54 -19.18
C GLU A 25 21.01 13.42 -19.81
N GLU A 26 21.42 14.47 -20.56
CA GLU A 26 20.48 15.34 -21.27
C GLU A 26 19.73 14.58 -22.38
N GLN A 27 20.43 13.73 -23.14
CA GLN A 27 19.79 12.88 -24.15
C GLN A 27 18.81 11.88 -23.53
N GLU A 28 19.17 11.26 -22.40
CA GLU A 28 18.28 10.35 -21.69
C GLU A 28 17.03 11.08 -21.19
N LYS A 29 17.20 12.28 -20.63
CA LYS A 29 16.08 13.10 -20.17
C LYS A 29 15.15 13.47 -21.32
N GLN A 30 15.70 13.94 -22.44
CA GLN A 30 14.90 14.28 -23.63
C GLN A 30 14.18 13.06 -24.21
N ALA A 31 14.84 11.90 -24.25
CA ALA A 31 14.22 10.65 -24.68
C ALA A 31 13.07 10.26 -23.76
N ARG A 32 13.27 10.29 -22.43
CA ARG A 32 12.22 10.00 -21.43
C ARG A 32 11.04 10.96 -21.54
N GLU A 33 11.30 12.26 -21.73
CA GLU A 33 10.25 13.27 -21.92
C GLU A 33 9.45 13.00 -23.21
N GLY A 34 10.14 12.69 -24.31
CA GLY A 34 9.52 12.32 -25.58
C GLY A 34 8.67 11.05 -25.48
N GLU A 35 9.21 9.99 -24.87
CA GLU A 35 8.50 8.73 -24.61
C GLU A 35 7.27 8.95 -23.73
N THR A 36 7.38 9.80 -22.70
CA THR A 36 6.26 10.14 -21.81
C THR A 36 5.16 10.86 -22.57
N SER A 37 5.51 11.84 -23.39
CA SER A 37 4.54 12.58 -24.22
C SER A 37 3.84 11.66 -25.22
N ALA A 38 4.58 10.75 -25.86
CA ALA A 38 4.02 9.77 -26.79
C ALA A 38 3.07 8.79 -26.08
N ALA A 39 3.47 8.27 -24.92
CA ALA A 39 2.62 7.40 -24.11
C ALA A 39 1.32 8.10 -23.67
N HIS A 40 1.42 9.37 -23.24
CA HIS A 40 0.25 10.16 -22.87
C HIS A 40 -0.72 10.35 -24.05
N ALA A 41 -0.20 10.70 -25.24
CA ALA A 41 -1.03 10.83 -26.45
C ALA A 41 -1.74 9.52 -26.81
N ASN A 42 -1.06 8.38 -26.70
CA ASN A 42 -1.64 7.07 -26.95
C ASN A 42 -2.78 6.74 -25.97
N VAL A 43 -2.59 7.03 -24.68
CA VAL A 43 -3.64 6.82 -23.65
C VAL A 43 -4.86 7.67 -23.97
N LEU A 44 -4.69 8.96 -24.30
CA LEU A 44 -5.81 9.82 -24.66
C LEU A 44 -6.58 9.30 -25.88
N SER A 45 -5.87 8.90 -26.93
CA SER A 45 -6.50 8.35 -28.14
C SER A 45 -7.31 7.07 -27.85
N LEU A 46 -6.78 6.17 -27.02
CA LEU A 46 -7.50 4.96 -26.61
C LEU A 46 -8.74 5.28 -25.77
N LEU A 47 -8.64 6.24 -24.84
CA LEU A 47 -9.77 6.67 -24.04
C LEU A 47 -10.85 7.31 -24.92
N GLU A 48 -10.48 8.15 -25.88
CA GLU A 48 -11.43 8.79 -26.79
C GLU A 48 -12.20 7.76 -27.63
N GLN A 49 -11.51 6.74 -28.16
CA GLN A 49 -12.13 5.71 -29.00
C GLN A 49 -13.02 4.72 -28.22
N PHE A 50 -12.66 4.40 -26.97
CA PHE A 50 -13.28 3.28 -26.24
C PHE A 50 -14.02 3.66 -24.96
N ALA A 51 -13.97 4.93 -24.52
CA ALA A 51 -14.58 5.36 -23.26
C ALA A 51 -16.08 5.04 -23.17
N GLU A 52 -16.81 5.09 -24.29
CA GLU A 52 -18.24 4.79 -24.33
C GLU A 52 -18.55 3.30 -24.04
N PHE A 53 -17.62 2.40 -24.36
CA PHE A 53 -17.79 0.96 -24.16
C PHE A 53 -17.31 0.49 -22.78
N PHE A 54 -16.69 1.37 -21.99
CA PHE A 54 -16.18 1.00 -20.68
C PHE A 54 -17.30 0.90 -19.64
N SER A 55 -17.29 -0.22 -18.92
CA SER A 55 -18.08 -0.38 -17.71
C SER A 55 -17.69 0.62 -16.63
N ALA A 56 -18.59 0.87 -15.67
CA ALA A 56 -18.29 1.70 -14.50
C ALA A 56 -17.06 1.19 -13.72
N LYS A 57 -16.85 -0.14 -13.68
CA LYS A 57 -15.67 -0.74 -13.04
C LYS A 57 -14.37 -0.35 -13.76
N GLN A 58 -14.32 -0.49 -15.09
CA GLN A 58 -13.13 -0.15 -15.89
C GLN A 58 -12.78 1.35 -15.80
N ARG A 59 -13.79 2.23 -15.83
CA ARG A 59 -13.58 3.68 -15.66
C ARG A 59 -12.99 4.02 -14.29
N ASN A 60 -13.48 3.37 -13.23
CA ASN A 60 -12.94 3.56 -11.88
C ASN A 60 -11.50 3.03 -11.73
N GLU A 61 -11.17 1.90 -12.38
CA GLU A 61 -9.81 1.37 -12.39
C GLU A 61 -8.84 2.33 -13.09
N ILE A 62 -9.20 2.83 -14.28
CA ILE A 62 -8.40 3.84 -15.01
C ILE A 62 -8.22 5.10 -14.17
N ALA A 63 -9.30 5.62 -13.57
CA ALA A 63 -9.25 6.80 -12.71
C ALA A 63 -8.34 6.59 -11.49
N ALA A 64 -8.33 5.38 -10.90
CA ALA A 64 -7.43 5.05 -9.81
C ALA A 64 -5.96 5.15 -10.24
N TYR A 65 -5.59 4.58 -11.40
CA TYR A 65 -4.21 4.67 -11.92
C TYR A 65 -3.76 6.09 -12.26
N VAL A 66 -4.68 6.94 -12.74
CA VAL A 66 -4.35 8.35 -13.05
C VAL A 66 -4.21 9.20 -11.79
N THR A 67 -5.03 8.93 -10.76
CA THR A 67 -5.03 9.72 -9.50
C THR A 67 -4.01 9.24 -8.49
N SER A 68 -3.64 7.95 -8.48
CA SER A 68 -2.51 7.46 -7.70
C SER A 68 -1.28 7.36 -8.59
N ALA A 69 -0.38 8.35 -8.47
CA ALA A 69 0.90 8.44 -9.21
C ALA A 69 1.91 7.29 -8.94
N ALA A 70 1.47 6.18 -8.34
CA ALA A 70 2.25 4.99 -8.13
C ALA A 70 1.31 3.76 -8.16
N PRO A 71 1.75 2.62 -8.73
CA PRO A 71 0.99 1.39 -8.59
C PRO A 71 0.92 1.06 -7.11
N LYS A 72 -0.25 1.29 -6.50
CA LYS A 72 -0.58 0.62 -5.24
C LYS A 72 -0.60 -0.87 -5.58
N ALA A 73 0.51 -1.54 -5.29
CA ALA A 73 0.52 -2.98 -5.08
C ALA A 73 -0.75 -3.29 -4.30
N ALA A 74 -1.57 -4.18 -4.86
CA ALA A 74 -2.89 -4.53 -4.36
C ALA A 74 -2.83 -4.80 -2.85
N SER A 75 -3.06 -3.77 -2.05
CA SER A 75 -3.16 -3.88 -0.60
C SER A 75 -4.63 -4.09 -0.31
N ALA A 76 -4.97 -5.37 -0.36
CA ALA A 76 -5.87 -6.07 0.54
C ALA A 76 -7.04 -5.25 1.12
N LYS A 77 -8.23 -5.67 0.69
CA LYS A 77 -9.51 -5.57 1.41
C LYS A 77 -10.02 -4.15 1.57
N SER A 78 -11.18 -3.93 0.97
CA SER A 78 -12.19 -3.00 1.42
C SER A 78 -12.32 -3.00 2.96
N ALA A 79 -11.57 -2.13 3.62
CA ALA A 79 -11.93 -1.58 4.91
C ALA A 79 -13.10 -0.64 4.66
N GLY A 80 -14.27 -1.20 4.34
CA GLY A 80 -15.52 -0.49 4.46
C GLY A 80 -15.57 0.11 5.85
N GLY A 81 -15.82 1.41 5.92
CA GLY A 81 -15.84 2.18 7.15
C GLY A 81 -16.62 1.44 8.23
N ARG A 82 -15.91 0.84 9.18
CA ARG A 82 -16.49 0.42 10.44
C ARG A 82 -16.22 1.55 11.40
N SER A 83 -17.29 2.25 11.77
CA SER A 83 -17.33 3.06 12.97
C SER A 83 -16.68 2.28 14.13
N GLU A 84 -15.93 3.00 14.96
CA GLU A 84 -15.30 2.46 16.16
C GLU A 84 -16.40 1.98 17.13
N VAL A 85 -16.78 0.70 16.99
CA VAL A 85 -17.79 0.10 17.86
C VAL A 85 -17.12 -0.25 19.18
N LYS A 86 -17.59 0.37 20.26
CA LYS A 86 -17.14 0.10 21.63
C LYS A 86 -17.05 -1.42 21.88
N PRO A 87 -15.95 -1.92 22.46
CA PRO A 87 -15.83 -3.35 22.75
C PRO A 87 -16.93 -3.80 23.73
N LYS A 88 -17.48 -5.00 23.52
CA LYS A 88 -18.58 -5.56 24.34
C LYS A 88 -18.06 -6.55 25.38
N TYR A 89 -17.10 -7.38 24.99
CA TYR A 89 -16.53 -8.44 25.83
C TYR A 89 -15.06 -8.18 26.12
N GLN A 90 -14.58 -8.58 27.30
CA GLN A 90 -13.17 -8.53 27.69
C GLN A 90 -12.78 -9.80 28.44
N LEU A 91 -11.67 -10.42 28.04
CA LEU A 91 -11.15 -11.58 28.75
C LEU A 91 -10.38 -11.15 30.01
N PRO A 92 -10.62 -11.76 31.18
CA PRO A 92 -10.02 -11.33 32.44
C PRO A 92 -8.52 -11.67 32.56
N HIS A 93 -8.01 -12.59 31.75
CA HIS A 93 -6.63 -13.07 31.83
C HIS A 93 -5.71 -12.41 30.79
N THR A 94 -6.20 -12.17 29.56
CA THR A 94 -5.42 -11.54 28.48
C THR A 94 -5.74 -10.07 28.28
N GLY A 95 -6.85 -9.57 28.84
CA GLY A 95 -7.32 -8.21 28.60
C GLY A 95 -7.84 -7.97 27.18
N GLU A 96 -7.87 -8.99 26.32
CA GLU A 96 -8.37 -8.85 24.95
C GLU A 96 -9.84 -8.46 24.94
N THR A 97 -10.16 -7.44 24.13
CA THR A 97 -11.53 -6.96 23.97
C THR A 97 -12.12 -7.36 22.62
N TRP A 98 -13.42 -7.65 22.58
CA TRP A 98 -14.13 -7.98 21.35
C TRP A 98 -15.50 -7.30 21.32
N SER A 99 -15.82 -6.64 20.22
CA SER A 99 -17.11 -5.96 20.02
C SER A 99 -18.30 -6.92 19.84
N GLY A 100 -18.04 -8.23 19.76
CA GLY A 100 -19.07 -9.24 19.48
C GLY A 100 -19.59 -9.24 18.05
N ARG A 101 -18.96 -8.46 17.15
CA ARG A 101 -19.25 -8.45 15.72
C ARG A 101 -18.13 -9.13 14.93
N GLY A 102 -18.50 -9.85 13.87
CA GLY A 102 -17.56 -10.54 12.99
C GLY A 102 -17.02 -11.84 13.56
N ARG A 103 -15.87 -12.29 13.06
CA ARG A 103 -15.24 -13.54 13.49
C ARG A 103 -14.72 -13.42 14.93
N THR A 104 -14.99 -14.43 15.75
CA THR A 104 -14.45 -14.55 17.11
C THR A 104 -12.92 -14.53 17.09
N PRO A 105 -12.25 -13.67 17.88
CA PRO A 105 -10.80 -13.67 17.99
C PRO A 105 -10.26 -14.99 18.54
N LYS A 106 -9.01 -15.32 18.20
CA LYS A 106 -8.40 -16.61 18.60
C LYS A 106 -8.36 -16.78 20.12
N ALA A 107 -8.12 -15.73 20.91
CA ALA A 107 -8.08 -15.87 22.37
C ALA A 107 -9.47 -16.19 22.96
N PHE A 108 -10.54 -15.61 22.41
CA PHE A 108 -11.91 -15.92 22.83
C PHE A 108 -12.27 -17.38 22.52
N ALA A 109 -11.91 -17.86 21.33
CA ALA A 109 -12.10 -19.26 20.95
C ALA A 109 -11.25 -20.22 21.79
N ALA A 110 -10.01 -19.86 22.10
CA ALA A 110 -9.14 -20.66 22.97
C ALA A 110 -9.68 -20.72 24.41
N TRP A 111 -10.27 -19.63 24.89
CA TRP A 111 -10.82 -19.56 26.25
C TRP A 111 -12.10 -20.38 26.40
N GLU A 112 -13.00 -20.40 25.41
CA GLU A 112 -14.30 -21.12 25.40
C GLU A 112 -14.17 -22.64 25.71
N GLY A 113 -12.97 -23.22 25.66
CA GLY A 113 -12.70 -24.63 26.01
C GLY A 113 -11.93 -24.86 27.32
N THR A 114 -11.63 -23.82 28.09
CA THR A 114 -10.83 -23.93 29.33
C THR A 114 -11.69 -24.19 30.57
N ALA A 115 -11.10 -24.78 31.62
CA ALA A 115 -11.78 -24.96 32.91
C ALA A 115 -12.27 -23.62 33.50
N ALA A 116 -11.47 -22.56 33.36
CA ALA A 116 -11.82 -21.20 33.77
C ALA A 116 -13.07 -20.65 33.05
N TYR A 117 -13.29 -21.03 31.79
CA TYR A 117 -14.52 -20.67 31.07
C TYR A 117 -15.73 -21.40 31.64
N ASN A 118 -15.62 -22.70 31.89
CA ASN A 118 -16.73 -23.49 32.42
C ASN A 118 -17.16 -23.00 33.81
N GLU A 119 -16.20 -22.70 34.69
CA GLU A 119 -16.47 -22.12 36.01
C GLU A 119 -17.10 -20.72 35.94
N TRP A 120 -16.66 -19.91 34.97
CA TRP A 120 -17.25 -18.59 34.75
C TRP A 120 -18.66 -18.68 34.16
N LYS A 121 -18.87 -19.59 33.19
CA LYS A 121 -20.14 -19.82 32.50
C LYS A 121 -21.19 -20.42 33.44
N ALA A 122 -20.78 -21.26 34.39
CA ALA A 122 -21.65 -21.75 35.46
C ALA A 122 -22.20 -20.61 36.33
N ARG A 123 -21.41 -19.56 36.57
CA ARG A 123 -21.84 -18.36 37.30
C ARG A 123 -22.61 -17.35 36.44
N HIS A 124 -22.50 -17.45 35.11
CA HIS A 124 -23.11 -16.53 34.16
C HIS A 124 -23.73 -17.28 32.97
N PRO A 125 -24.84 -18.02 33.19
CA PRO A 125 -25.46 -18.86 32.16
C PRO A 125 -25.94 -18.04 30.95
N ASP A 126 -26.37 -16.80 31.15
CA ASP A 126 -26.95 -15.95 30.10
C ASP A 126 -25.90 -15.26 29.20
N LEU A 127 -24.64 -15.20 29.63
CA LEU A 127 -23.60 -14.44 28.93
C LEU A 127 -22.61 -15.37 28.24
N LYS A 128 -22.31 -15.10 26.96
CA LYS A 128 -21.34 -15.92 26.21
C LYS A 128 -19.89 -15.67 26.66
N PHE A 129 -19.54 -14.42 26.96
CA PHE A 129 -18.22 -13.99 27.44
C PHE A 129 -18.35 -12.85 28.47
N PRO A 130 -17.34 -12.62 29.32
CA PRO A 130 -17.35 -11.51 30.28
C PRO A 130 -17.45 -10.18 29.57
N LEU A 131 -18.31 -9.31 30.07
CA LEU A 131 -18.51 -7.97 29.53
C LEU A 131 -17.34 -7.06 29.94
N VAL A 132 -17.01 -6.10 29.07
CA VAL A 132 -16.08 -5.02 29.41
C VAL A 132 -16.65 -4.27 30.61
N LYS A 133 -15.85 -4.10 31.67
CA LYS A 133 -16.15 -3.17 32.75
C LYS A 133 -15.62 -1.81 32.33
N TYR A 134 -16.51 -0.81 32.24
CA TYR A 134 -16.11 0.60 32.05
C TYR A 134 -15.71 1.23 33.38
#